data_AF-A0A378TRT7-F1
#
_entry.id   AF-A0A378TRT7-F1
#
_cell.length_a   1.000
_cell.length_b   1.000
_cell.length_c   1.000
_cell.angle_alpha   90.00
_cell.angle_beta   90.00
_cell.angle_gamma   90.00
#
_symmetry.space_group_name_H-M   'P 1'
#
loop_
_entity.id
_entity.type
_entity.pdbx_description
1 polymer ?
#
loop_
_entity_poly.entity_id
_entity_poly.type
_entity_poly.pdbx_seq_one_letter_code
_entity_poly.pdbx_strand_id
1 'polypeptide(L)' 'MKQPQTHYICSELVDVQGVMFCKTWVAYDSTSWLDKLAITKQEMAIIGGSIIGVFAIILAFTLVAKAVKEL' A
#
# COMPACT_ATOMS: atom_id res chain seq x y z
N MET A 1 5.18 -13.02 -13.36
CA MET A 1 5.67 -13.24 -11.98
C MET A 1 7.07 -12.64 -11.91
N LYS A 2 7.23 -11.47 -11.29
CA LYS A 2 8.51 -10.74 -11.27
C LYS A 2 9.26 -11.19 -10.01
N GLN A 3 10.39 -11.89 -10.18
CA GLN A 3 11.17 -12.36 -9.04
C GLN A 3 11.69 -11.16 -8.22
N PRO A 4 11.70 -11.24 -6.87
CA PRO A 4 12.27 -10.21 -6.04
C PRO A 4 13.76 -10.10 -6.35
N GLN A 5 14.22 -8.89 -6.69
CA GLN A 5 15.63 -8.61 -6.95
C GLN A 5 16.33 -8.52 -5.60
N THR A 6 16.98 -9.61 -5.17
CA THR A 6 17.74 -9.65 -3.92
C THR A 6 19.02 -8.85 -4.11
N HIS A 7 19.05 -7.62 -3.59
CA HIS A 7 20.27 -6.81 -3.56
C HIS A 7 21.04 -7.12 -2.27
N TYR A 8 22.35 -7.28 -2.35
CA TYR A 8 23.18 -7.42 -1.14
C TYR A 8 23.84 -6.08 -0.85
N ILE A 9 23.66 -5.57 0.37
CA ILE A 9 24.32 -4.36 0.84
C ILE A 9 25.32 -4.72 1.93
N CYS A 10 26.35 -3.90 2.07
CA CYS A 10 27.30 -4.05 3.16
C CYS A 10 26.71 -3.49 4.45
N SER A 11 26.64 -4.30 5.52
CA SER A 11 26.20 -3.84 6.85
C SER A 11 27.35 -3.35 7.72
N GLU A 12 28.54 -3.94 7.58
CA GLU A 12 29.72 -3.60 8.38
C GLU A 12 30.95 -3.44 7.48
N LEU A 13 31.54 -2.24 7.50
CA LEU A 13 32.78 -1.91 6.82
C LEU A 13 33.94 -2.01 7.80
N VAL A 14 35.04 -2.64 7.38
CA VAL A 14 36.27 -2.74 8.16
C VAL A 14 37.40 -2.10 7.36
N ASP A 15 38.13 -1.21 8.02
CA ASP A 15 39.37 -0.66 7.48
C ASP A 15 40.50 -1.67 7.66
N VAL A 16 41.11 -2.07 6.56
CA VAL A 16 42.34 -2.86 6.55
C VAL A 16 43.40 -2.04 5.83
N GLN A 17 44.30 -1.43 6.61
CA GLN A 17 45.43 -0.66 6.09
C GLN A 17 44.99 0.52 5.18
N GLY A 18 43.92 1.22 5.55
CA GLY A 18 43.41 2.37 4.80
C GLY A 18 42.51 2.00 3.61
N VAL A 19 42.19 0.71 3.44
CA VAL A 19 41.24 0.22 2.45
C VAL A 19 40.01 -0.34 3.16
N MET A 20 38.84 0.19 2.81
CA MET A 20 37.56 -0.22 3.38
C MET A 20 37.04 -1.48 2.70
N PHE A 21 36.88 -2.56 3.46
CA PHE A 21 36.31 -3.83 3.01
C PHE A 21 34.97 -4.11 3.67
N CYS A 22 34.08 -4.78 2.94
CA CYS A 22 32.84 -5.24 3.53
C CYS A 22 33.06 -6.54 4.31
N LYS A 23 32.86 -6.51 5.63
CA LYS A 23 32.96 -7.68 6.51
C LYS A 23 31.67 -8.49 6.52
N THR A 24 30.52 -7.86 6.36
CA THR A 24 29.23 -8.54 6.41
C THR A 24 28.29 -8.02 5.34
N TRP A 25 27.83 -8.93 4.48
CA TRP A 25 26.83 -8.68 3.46
C TRP A 25 25.48 -9.14 3.96
N VAL A 26 24.47 -8.28 3.86
CA VAL A 26 23.09 -8.60 4.21
C VAL A 26 22.21 -8.50 2.97
N ALA A 27 21.28 -9.45 2.84
CA ALA A 27 20.26 -9.38 1.81
C ALA A 27 19.31 -8.22 2.13
N TYR A 28 19.34 -7.20 1.27
CA TYR A 28 18.45 -6.07 1.30
C TYR A 28 17.29 -6.34 0.35
N ASP A 29 16.13 -6.60 0.94
CA ASP A 29 14.91 -6.67 0.17
C ASP A 29 14.31 -5.27 0.02
N SER A 30 14.52 -4.68 -1.15
CA SER A 30 13.98 -3.37 -1.50
C SER A 30 12.44 -3.34 -1.54
N THR A 31 11.76 -4.49 -1.50
CA THR A 31 10.30 -4.59 -1.59
C THR A 31 9.57 -4.31 -0.28
N SER A 32 10.25 -4.31 0.87
CA SER A 32 9.63 -4.23 2.21
C SER A 32 8.74 -3.00 2.46
N TRP A 33 9.04 -1.85 1.87
CA TRP A 33 8.27 -0.61 2.10
C TRP A 33 7.18 -0.41 1.05
N LEU A 34 7.42 -0.80 -0.20
CA LEU A 34 6.40 -0.77 -1.27
C LEU A 34 5.31 -1.81 -1.04
N ASP A 35 5.64 -3.01 -0.52
CA ASP A 35 4.65 -4.01 -0.13
C ASP A 35 3.87 -3.60 1.14
N LYS A 36 4.41 -2.69 1.97
CA LYS A 36 3.67 -2.04 3.05
C LYS A 36 2.76 -0.89 2.58
N LEU A 37 3.15 -0.19 1.52
CA LEU A 37 2.32 0.84 0.86
C LEU A 37 1.33 0.26 -0.14
N ALA A 38 1.47 -1.01 -0.50
CA ALA A 38 0.41 -1.78 -1.11
C ALA A 38 -0.68 -1.96 -0.06
N ILE A 39 -1.50 -0.92 0.12
CA ILE A 39 -2.85 -1.01 0.65
C ILE A 39 -3.41 -2.33 0.13
N THR A 40 -3.56 -3.28 1.05
CA THR A 40 -4.10 -4.59 0.76
C THR A 40 -5.43 -4.33 0.08
N LYS A 41 -5.73 -5.00 -1.04
CA LYS A 41 -6.99 -4.79 -1.79
C LYS A 41 -8.24 -4.85 -0.89
N GLN A 42 -8.13 -5.51 0.27
CA GLN A 42 -9.10 -5.49 1.37
C GLN A 42 -9.37 -4.10 1.95
N GLU A 43 -8.35 -3.28 2.21
CA GLU A 43 -8.50 -1.91 2.73
C GLU A 43 -9.20 -1.01 1.71
N MET A 44 -8.94 -1.19 0.39
CA MET A 44 -9.70 -0.49 -0.65
C MET A 44 -11.18 -0.87 -0.67
N ALA A 45 -11.51 -2.14 -0.41
CA ALA A 45 -12.89 -2.59 -0.37
C ALA A 45 -13.65 -2.03 0.85
N ILE A 46 -12.99 -1.92 1.99
CA ILE A 46 -13.56 -1.34 3.22
C ILE A 46 -13.82 0.16 3.03
N ILE A 47 -12.85 0.89 2.48
CA ILE A 47 -13.00 2.33 2.19
C ILE A 47 -14.08 2.53 1.11
N GLY A 48 -14.05 1.75 0.03
CA GLY A 48 -15.02 1.84 -1.07
C GLY A 48 -16.45 1.52 -0.65
N GLY A 49 -16.64 0.52 0.23
CA GLY A 49 -17.97 0.14 0.74
C GLY A 49 -18.65 1.26 1.52
N SER A 50 -17.88 2.03 2.30
CA SER A 50 -18.43 3.16 3.08
C SER A 50 -19.00 4.27 2.19
N ILE A 51 -18.33 4.58 1.08
CA ILE A 51 -18.75 5.63 0.13
C ILE A 51 -20.05 5.21 -0.59
N ILE A 52 -20.14 3.95 -1.00
CA ILE A 52 -21.32 3.40 -1.69
C ILE A 52 -22.55 3.46 -0.78
N GLY A 53 -22.39 3.16 0.52
CA GLY A 53 -23.49 3.22 1.49
C GLY A 53 -24.10 4.61 1.63
N VAL A 54 -23.26 5.65 1.73
CA VAL A 54 -23.73 7.04 1.81
C VAL A 54 -24.44 7.48 0.54
N PHE A 55 -23.89 7.13 -0.63
CA PHE A 55 -24.53 7.44 -1.92
C PHE A 55 -25.90 6.78 -2.08
N ALA A 56 -26.06 5.53 -1.64
CA ALA A 56 -27.34 4.83 -1.70
C ALA A 56 -28.42 5.53 -0.86
N ILE A 57 -28.06 6.01 0.32
CA ILE A 57 -28.98 6.75 1.20
C ILE A 57 -29.41 8.07 0.54
N ILE A 58 -28.46 8.83 -0.01
CA ILE A 58 -28.75 10.09 -0.71
C ILE A 58 -29.70 9.84 -1.88
N LEU A 59 -29.42 8.81 -2.69
CA LEU A 59 -30.28 8.45 -3.82
C LEU A 59 -31.69 8.08 -3.35
N ALA A 60 -31.83 7.27 -2.30
CA ALA A 60 -33.14 6.91 -1.73
C ALA A 60 -33.93 8.17 -1.30
N PHE A 61 -33.31 9.11 -0.58
CA PHE A 61 -33.96 10.36 -0.20
C PHE A 61 -34.38 11.19 -1.41
N THR A 62 -33.52 11.32 -2.43
CA THR A 62 -33.86 12.09 -3.64
C THR A 62 -35.00 11.48 -4.44
N LEU A 63 -35.07 10.15 -4.53
CA LEU A 63 -36.15 9.44 -5.21
C LEU A 63 -37.49 9.61 -4.47
N VAL A 64 -37.48 9.47 -3.14
CA VAL A 64 -38.67 9.69 -2.32
C VAL A 64 -39.12 11.15 -2.40
N ALA A 65 -38.20 12.11 -2.30
CA ALA A 65 -38.53 13.53 -2.42
C ALA A 65 -39.12 13.87 -3.80
N LYS A 66 -38.60 13.28 -4.88
CA LYS A 66 -39.20 13.40 -6.21
C LYS A 66 -40.60 12.81 -6.25
N ALA A 67 -40.80 11.60 -5.74
CA ALA A 67 -42.09 10.92 -5.74
C ALA A 67 -43.16 11.69 -4.94
N VAL A 68 -42.78 12.30 -3.82
CA VAL A 68 -43.70 13.10 -2.99
C VAL A 68 -44.03 14.46 -3.63
N LYS A 69 -43.10 15.04 -4.40
CA LYS A 69 -43.31 16.35 -5.04
C LYS A 69 -44.10 16.28 -6.36
N GLU A 70 -44.14 15.10 -6.97
CA GLU A 70 -44.93 14.79 -8.17
C GLU A 70 -46.34 14.24 -7.84
N LEU A 71 -46.73 14.21 -6.56
CA LEU A 71 -48.06 13.87 -6.06
C LEU A 71 -48.89 15.13 -5.81
#